data_AF-A0A952ITZ6-F1
#
_entry.id   AF-A0A952ITZ6-F1
#
_cell.length_a   1.000
_cell.length_b   1.000
_cell.length_c   1.000
_cell.angle_alpha   90.00
_cell.angle_beta   90.00
_cell.angle_gamma   90.00
#
_symmetry.space_group_name_H-M   'P 1'
#
loop_
_entity.id
_entity.type
_entity.pdbx_description
1 polymer ?
#
loop_
_entity_poly.entity_id
_entity_poly.type
_entity_poly.pdbx_seq_one_letter_code
_entity_poly.pdbx_strand_id
1 'polypeptide(L)'
;MIVISTHCARAADPESEFTSQLRENEEKISQLNTEVSEAKKEREKLLARLQDTDGLIQGRSQRIKALRNDIQKYEKQVGELEARLHQSQGRIRQARDTLGQLMLTSLQLRSNDGLQVMLQHTDPALSSRVGVYYDYYFRATAARINSETQLLTSTREAQLEASKSRNWLQYLKKKATSQQQA
;
A
#
# COMPACT_ATOMS: atom_id res chain seq x y z
N MET A 1 -106.57 -24.96 39.86
CA MET A 1 -105.25 -25.40 39.41
C MET A 1 -104.68 -24.31 38.51
N ILE A 2 -103.88 -23.39 39.06
CA ILE A 2 -103.06 -22.45 38.28
C ILE A 2 -101.69 -22.47 38.95
N VAL A 3 -100.75 -23.14 38.28
CA VAL A 3 -99.35 -23.24 38.65
C VAL A 3 -98.69 -21.96 38.16
N ILE A 4 -98.29 -21.07 39.07
CA ILE A 4 -97.41 -19.95 38.73
C ILE A 4 -96.00 -20.42 39.03
N SER A 5 -95.35 -20.93 37.98
CA SER A 5 -93.93 -21.26 37.98
C SER A 5 -93.09 -19.99 38.14
N THR A 6 -92.29 -20.02 39.19
CA THR A 6 -90.90 -19.55 39.29
C THR A 6 -90.31 -19.00 37.99
N HIS A 7 -89.87 -17.74 38.02
CA HIS A 7 -88.68 -17.24 37.32
C HIS A 7 -88.06 -16.13 38.19
N CYS A 8 -87.27 -16.54 39.20
CA CYS A 8 -86.28 -15.64 39.79
C CYS A 8 -85.11 -15.55 38.81
N ALA A 9 -85.12 -14.50 37.99
CA ALA A 9 -83.93 -14.07 37.27
C ALA A 9 -82.89 -13.63 38.31
N ARG A 10 -81.85 -14.45 38.48
CA ARG A 10 -80.64 -14.15 39.23
C ARG A 10 -79.98 -12.92 38.58
N ALA A 11 -80.04 -11.78 39.26
CA ALA A 11 -79.21 -10.63 38.91
C ALA A 11 -77.74 -11.07 38.97
N ALA A 12 -77.02 -10.94 37.85
CA ALA A 12 -75.57 -10.99 37.86
C ALA A 12 -75.10 -9.73 38.60
N ASP A 13 -74.35 -9.90 39.68
CA ASP A 13 -73.87 -8.80 40.50
C ASP A 13 -72.87 -7.93 39.70
N PRO A 14 -73.13 -6.63 39.52
CA PRO A 14 -72.25 -5.75 38.73
C PRO A 14 -70.82 -5.67 39.31
N GLU A 15 -70.64 -5.86 40.62
CA GLU A 15 -69.33 -5.93 41.26
C GLU A 15 -68.47 -7.12 40.77
N SER A 16 -69.09 -8.25 40.44
CA SER A 16 -68.40 -9.42 39.88
C SER A 16 -67.82 -9.13 38.49
N GLU A 17 -68.54 -8.38 37.65
CA GLU A 17 -68.05 -8.00 36.32
C GLU A 17 -66.93 -6.97 36.42
N PHE A 18 -67.04 -5.98 37.31
CA PHE A 18 -65.99 -4.98 37.53
C PHE A 18 -64.69 -5.60 38.04
N THR A 19 -64.76 -6.53 39.01
CA THR A 19 -63.58 -7.22 39.54
C THR A 19 -62.90 -8.11 38.50
N SER A 20 -63.69 -8.75 37.62
CA SER A 20 -63.17 -9.53 36.49
C SER A 20 -62.45 -8.65 35.47
N GLN A 21 -63.04 -7.51 35.09
CA GLN A 21 -62.42 -6.53 34.17
C GLN A 21 -61.13 -5.94 34.74
N LEU A 22 -61.07 -5.69 36.06
CA LEU A 22 -59.87 -5.19 36.73
C LEU A 22 -58.73 -6.20 36.63
N ARG A 23 -59.03 -7.48 36.86
CA ARG A 23 -58.06 -8.58 36.77
C ARG A 23 -57.54 -8.77 35.35
N GLU A 24 -58.42 -8.71 34.35
CA GLU A 24 -58.03 -8.79 32.94
C GLU A 24 -57.15 -7.60 32.53
N ASN A 25 -57.44 -6.40 33.03
CA ASN A 25 -56.60 -5.22 32.79
C ASN A 25 -55.23 -5.33 33.49
N GLU A 26 -55.17 -5.85 34.72
CA GLU A 26 -53.90 -6.13 35.40
C GLU A 26 -53.05 -7.15 34.63
N GLU A 27 -53.66 -8.21 34.11
CA GLU A 27 -52.97 -9.19 33.27
C GLU A 27 -52.44 -8.55 31.97
N LYS A 28 -53.25 -7.74 31.29
CA LYS A 28 -52.81 -6.99 30.10
C LYS A 28 -51.67 -6.03 30.40
N ILE A 29 -51.72 -5.30 31.52
CA ILE A 29 -50.64 -4.40 31.94
C ILE A 29 -49.36 -5.20 32.24
N SER A 30 -49.47 -6.36 32.89
CA SER A 30 -48.34 -7.25 33.15
C SER A 30 -47.70 -7.74 31.85
N GLN A 31 -48.51 -8.20 30.89
CA GLN A 31 -48.05 -8.63 29.57
C GLN A 31 -47.35 -7.49 28.81
N LEU A 32 -47.96 -6.31 28.75
CA LEU A 32 -47.35 -5.13 28.13
C LEU A 32 -46.01 -4.74 28.79
N ASN A 33 -45.91 -4.84 30.12
CA ASN A 33 -44.65 -4.59 30.81
C ASN A 33 -43.57 -5.61 30.45
N THR A 34 -43.93 -6.89 30.29
CA THR A 34 -43.00 -7.92 29.83
C THR A 34 -42.54 -7.65 28.39
N GLU A 35 -43.47 -7.34 27.47
CA GLU A 35 -43.15 -6.99 26.08
C GLU A 35 -42.23 -5.76 26.00
N VAL A 36 -42.52 -4.71 26.77
CA VAL A 36 -41.68 -3.50 26.83
C VAL A 36 -40.27 -3.83 27.36
N SER A 37 -40.17 -4.70 28.36
CA SER A 37 -38.89 -5.14 28.91
C SER A 37 -38.07 -5.94 27.89
N GLU A 38 -38.71 -6.84 27.16
CA GLU A 38 -38.07 -7.63 26.09
C GLU A 38 -37.63 -6.74 24.93
N ALA A 39 -38.48 -5.82 24.47
CA ALA A 39 -38.16 -4.85 23.43
C ALA A 39 -36.97 -3.95 23.83
N LYS A 40 -36.87 -3.55 25.11
CA LYS A 40 -35.71 -2.81 25.62
C LYS A 40 -34.43 -3.64 25.54
N LYS A 41 -34.46 -4.90 25.97
CA LYS A 41 -33.30 -5.81 25.89
C LYS A 41 -32.88 -6.05 24.44
N GLU A 42 -33.83 -6.19 23.53
CA GLU A 42 -33.52 -6.35 22.11
C GLU A 42 -32.89 -5.09 21.52
N ARG A 43 -33.43 -3.92 21.85
CA ARG A 43 -32.84 -2.63 21.49
C ARG A 43 -31.40 -2.50 21.98
N GLU A 44 -31.12 -2.85 23.23
CA GLU A 44 -29.76 -2.81 23.80
C GLU A 44 -28.80 -3.74 23.05
N LYS A 45 -29.25 -4.97 22.72
CA LYS A 45 -28.46 -5.91 21.91
C LYS A 45 -28.17 -5.36 20.51
N LEU A 46 -29.15 -4.73 19.87
CA LEU A 46 -28.97 -4.11 18.54
C LEU A 46 -28.00 -2.93 18.60
N LEU A 47 -28.09 -2.09 19.63
CA LEU A 47 -27.15 -0.98 19.85
C LEU A 47 -25.72 -1.48 20.05
N ALA A 48 -25.52 -2.54 20.85
CA ALA A 48 -24.21 -3.15 21.05
C ALA A 48 -23.63 -3.69 19.73
N ARG A 49 -24.44 -4.42 18.94
CA ARG A 49 -24.02 -4.91 17.61
C ARG A 49 -23.67 -3.77 16.65
N LEU A 50 -24.41 -2.67 16.70
CA LEU A 50 -24.15 -1.50 15.86
C LEU A 50 -22.81 -0.86 16.25
N GLN A 51 -22.56 -0.69 17.54
CA GLN A 51 -21.29 -0.15 18.05
C GLN A 51 -20.09 -1.04 17.68
N ASP A 52 -20.23 -2.37 17.79
CA ASP A 52 -19.19 -3.31 17.37
C ASP A 52 -18.90 -3.21 15.86
N THR A 53 -19.97 -3.11 15.06
CA THR A 53 -19.87 -2.98 13.60
C THR A 53 -19.20 -1.66 13.21
N ASP A 54 -19.56 -0.55 13.86
CA ASP A 54 -18.93 0.76 13.67
C ASP A 54 -17.43 0.71 14.00
N GLY A 55 -17.06 0.03 15.10
CA GLY A 55 -15.66 -0.19 15.46
C GLY A 55 -14.88 -0.95 14.39
N LEU A 56 -15.48 -2.00 13.82
CA LEU A 56 -14.90 -2.77 12.71
C LEU A 56 -14.73 -1.92 11.44
N ILE A 57 -15.73 -1.08 11.10
CA ILE A 57 -15.68 -0.18 9.95
C ILE A 57 -14.55 0.84 10.12
N GLN A 58 -14.42 1.44 11.31
CA GLN A 58 -13.36 2.39 11.61
C GLN A 58 -11.97 1.73 11.49
N GLY A 59 -11.78 0.54 12.07
CA GLY A 59 -10.53 -0.19 11.98
C GLY A 59 -10.14 -0.55 10.53
N ARG A 60 -11.12 -1.00 9.72
CA ARG A 60 -10.91 -1.27 8.29
C ARG A 60 -10.54 -0.01 7.50
N SER A 61 -11.21 1.10 7.77
CA SER A 61 -10.93 2.40 7.14
C SER A 61 -9.51 2.89 7.42
N GLN A 62 -9.05 2.77 8.68
CA GLN A 62 -7.68 3.10 9.07
C GLN A 62 -6.66 2.22 8.34
N ARG A 63 -6.91 0.91 8.23
CA ARG A 63 -6.03 -0.02 7.49
C ARG A 63 -5.92 0.32 6.00
N ILE A 64 -7.03 0.68 5.36
CA ILE A 64 -7.03 1.13 3.95
C ILE A 64 -6.23 2.42 3.79
N LYS A 65 -6.36 3.37 4.73
CA LYS A 65 -5.58 4.61 4.72
C LYS A 65 -4.08 4.33 4.85
N ALA A 66 -3.68 3.44 5.76
CA ALA A 66 -2.28 3.02 5.92
C ALA A 66 -1.73 2.39 4.63
N LEU A 67 -2.45 1.41 4.04
CA LEU A 67 -2.05 0.78 2.78
C LEU A 67 -1.90 1.80 1.64
N ARG A 68 -2.78 2.82 1.57
CA ARG A 68 -2.67 3.88 0.56
C ARG A 68 -1.39 4.71 0.74
N ASN A 69 -1.04 5.05 1.98
CA ASN A 69 0.19 5.78 2.28
C ASN A 69 1.43 4.97 1.92
N ASP A 70 1.45 3.68 2.23
CA ASP A 70 2.56 2.79 1.89
C ASP A 70 2.75 2.68 0.38
N ILE A 71 1.65 2.50 -0.37
CA ILE A 71 1.69 2.50 -1.85
C ILE A 71 2.32 3.79 -2.39
N GLN A 72 1.91 4.96 -1.90
CA GLN A 72 2.48 6.24 -2.34
C GLN A 72 3.97 6.35 -2.02
N LYS A 73 4.41 5.83 -0.86
CA LYS A 73 5.83 5.80 -0.49
C LYS A 73 6.63 4.95 -1.47
N TYR A 74 6.15 3.75 -1.80
CA TYR A 74 6.83 2.88 -2.76
C TYR A 74 6.79 3.45 -4.19
N GLU A 75 5.73 4.14 -4.60
CA GLU A 75 5.68 4.83 -5.90
C GLU A 75 6.76 5.91 -6.02
N LYS A 76 6.95 6.72 -4.96
CA LYS A 76 8.05 7.70 -4.91
C LYS A 76 9.41 7.02 -4.98
N GLN A 77 9.62 5.95 -4.21
CA GLN A 77 10.88 5.20 -4.22
C GLN A 77 11.19 4.61 -5.60
N VAL A 78 10.20 4.05 -6.30
CA VAL A 78 10.38 3.55 -7.67
C VAL A 78 10.78 4.69 -8.60
N GLY A 79 10.11 5.85 -8.54
CA GLY A 79 10.45 7.01 -9.37
C GLY A 79 11.86 7.54 -9.11
N GLU A 80 12.30 7.59 -7.84
CA GLU A 80 13.67 7.98 -7.48
C GLU A 80 14.72 6.99 -8.00
N LEU A 81 14.43 5.68 -7.92
CA LEU A 81 15.31 4.64 -8.44
C LEU A 81 15.40 4.69 -9.97
N GLU A 82 14.30 4.96 -10.66
CA GLU A 82 14.29 5.16 -12.12
C GLU A 82 15.14 6.36 -12.53
N ALA A 83 15.02 7.49 -11.83
CA ALA A 83 15.86 8.66 -12.08
C ALA A 83 17.35 8.36 -11.88
N ARG A 84 17.71 7.63 -10.81
CA ARG A 84 19.10 7.19 -10.57
C ARG A 84 19.61 6.27 -11.67
N LEU A 85 18.77 5.35 -12.13
CA LEU A 85 19.12 4.41 -13.21
C LEU A 85 19.38 5.17 -14.52
N HIS A 86 18.53 6.12 -14.89
CA HIS A 86 18.76 6.99 -16.04
C HIS A 86 20.04 7.80 -15.93
N GLN A 87 20.34 8.36 -14.75
CA GLN A 87 21.56 9.11 -14.52
C GLN A 87 22.82 8.23 -14.67
N SER A 88 22.83 7.05 -14.06
CA SER A 88 23.97 6.12 -14.15
C SER A 88 24.20 5.65 -15.59
N GLN A 89 23.13 5.34 -16.33
CA GLN A 89 23.22 5.02 -17.76
C GLN A 89 23.82 6.17 -18.57
N GLY A 90 23.42 7.41 -18.30
CA GLY A 90 23.98 8.60 -18.94
C GLY A 90 25.49 8.73 -18.68
N ARG A 91 25.92 8.54 -17.43
CA ARG A 91 27.34 8.57 -17.05
C ARG A 91 28.16 7.47 -17.72
N ILE A 92 27.61 6.26 -17.84
CA ILE A 92 28.28 5.14 -18.53
C ILE A 92 28.45 5.47 -20.02
N ARG A 93 27.42 6.02 -20.68
CA ARG A 93 27.53 6.44 -22.10
C ARG A 93 28.61 7.48 -22.29
N GLN A 94 28.58 8.55 -21.50
CA GLN A 94 29.60 9.60 -21.54
C GLN A 94 31.02 9.04 -21.31
N ALA A 95 31.19 8.17 -20.30
CA ALA A 95 32.48 7.54 -20.03
C ALA A 95 32.97 6.68 -21.22
N ARG A 96 32.09 5.92 -21.86
CA ARG A 96 32.41 5.13 -23.05
C ARG A 96 32.78 5.99 -24.25
N ASP A 97 32.05 7.08 -24.49
CA ASP A 97 32.33 8.00 -25.60
C ASP A 97 33.70 8.67 -25.42
N THR A 98 34.01 9.15 -24.21
CA THR A 98 35.33 9.72 -23.91
C THR A 98 36.46 8.71 -24.07
N LEU A 99 36.24 7.45 -23.67
CA LEU A 99 37.23 6.39 -23.84
C LEU A 99 37.45 6.03 -25.32
N GLY A 100 36.38 5.99 -26.11
CA GLY A 100 36.45 5.76 -27.56
C GLY A 100 37.22 6.86 -28.29
N GLN A 101 36.93 8.13 -27.98
CA GLN A 101 37.67 9.28 -28.53
C GLN A 101 39.15 9.21 -28.16
N LEU A 102 39.46 8.90 -26.90
CA LEU A 102 40.83 8.77 -26.44
C LEU A 102 41.59 7.65 -27.15
N MET A 103 40.96 6.49 -27.32
CA MET A 103 41.54 5.37 -28.07
C MET A 103 41.81 5.73 -29.53
N LEU A 104 40.90 6.45 -30.18
CA LEU A 104 41.10 6.91 -31.56
C LEU A 104 42.28 7.89 -31.65
N THR A 105 42.38 8.84 -30.72
CA THR A 105 43.52 9.79 -30.70
C THR A 105 44.86 9.08 -30.43
N SER A 106 44.91 8.10 -29.53
CA SER A 106 46.14 7.36 -29.25
C SER A 106 46.57 6.46 -30.41
N LEU A 107 45.61 5.86 -31.12
CA LEU A 107 45.85 5.10 -32.35
C LEU A 107 46.39 6.00 -33.47
N GLN A 108 45.81 7.19 -33.66
CA GLN A 108 46.29 8.17 -34.64
C GLN A 108 47.71 8.67 -34.35
N LEU A 109 48.03 8.93 -33.07
CA LEU A 109 49.39 9.25 -32.64
C LEU A 109 50.36 8.10 -32.93
N ARG A 110 49.95 6.85 -32.71
CA ARG A 110 50.78 5.67 -33.01
C ARG A 110 51.02 5.48 -34.51
N SER A 111 50.03 5.79 -35.35
CA SER A 111 50.10 5.52 -36.79
C SER A 111 50.86 6.58 -37.61
N ASN A 112 50.77 7.87 -37.23
CA ASN A 112 51.42 8.95 -38.00
C ASN A 112 52.67 9.53 -37.33
N ASP A 113 52.73 9.59 -35.99
CA ASP A 113 53.81 10.26 -35.27
C ASP A 113 54.76 9.30 -34.54
N GLY A 114 54.31 8.12 -34.11
CA GLY A 114 55.13 7.22 -33.27
C GLY A 114 56.46 6.81 -33.93
N LEU A 115 56.46 6.58 -35.24
CA LEU A 115 57.68 6.29 -36.01
C LEU A 115 58.42 7.57 -36.39
N GLN A 116 57.70 8.64 -36.79
CA GLN A 116 58.31 9.87 -37.27
C GLN A 116 58.95 10.71 -36.15
N VAL A 117 58.35 10.75 -34.95
CA VAL A 117 58.88 11.38 -33.73
C VAL A 117 60.07 10.60 -33.15
N MET A 118 60.06 9.27 -33.25
CA MET A 118 61.24 8.44 -32.93
C MET A 118 62.38 8.64 -33.93
N LEU A 119 62.07 9.01 -35.18
CA LEU A 119 63.04 9.23 -36.26
C LEU A 119 63.54 10.69 -36.39
N GLN A 120 62.80 11.70 -35.93
CA GLN A 120 63.10 13.13 -36.19
C GLN A 120 63.46 13.98 -34.96
N HIS A 121 63.68 13.39 -33.78
CA HIS A 121 63.95 14.07 -32.50
C HIS A 121 62.71 14.68 -31.80
N THR A 122 62.13 13.93 -30.86
CA THR A 122 61.53 14.53 -29.65
C THR A 122 61.71 13.57 -28.47
N ASP A 123 62.19 14.10 -27.34
CA ASP A 123 62.60 13.41 -26.11
C ASP A 123 61.84 12.10 -25.77
N PRO A 124 62.51 10.91 -25.77
CA PRO A 124 61.89 9.63 -25.46
C PRO A 124 61.30 9.56 -24.04
N ALA A 125 61.82 10.37 -23.10
CA ALA A 125 61.29 10.45 -21.74
C ALA A 125 59.88 11.06 -21.70
N LEU A 126 59.58 12.03 -22.58
CA LEU A 126 58.27 12.66 -22.68
C LEU A 126 57.23 11.68 -23.23
N SER A 127 57.57 10.93 -24.27
CA SER A 127 56.71 9.89 -24.84
C SER A 127 56.39 8.79 -23.83
N SER A 128 57.40 8.34 -23.07
CA SER A 128 57.22 7.38 -21.98
C SER A 128 56.24 7.88 -20.91
N ARG A 129 56.36 9.15 -20.49
CA ARG A 129 55.43 9.76 -19.52
C ARG A 129 54.00 9.86 -20.05
N VAL A 130 53.81 10.30 -21.30
CA VAL A 130 52.49 10.41 -21.93
C VAL A 130 51.80 9.04 -22.00
N GLY A 131 52.55 7.97 -22.30
CA GLY A 131 52.04 6.60 -22.25
C GLY A 131 51.53 6.19 -20.85
N VAL A 132 52.29 6.52 -19.80
CA VAL A 132 51.88 6.28 -18.40
C VAL A 132 50.63 7.07 -18.02
N TYR A 133 50.52 8.34 -18.44
CA TYR A 133 49.33 9.15 -18.18
C TYR A 133 48.07 8.57 -18.83
N TYR A 134 48.16 8.14 -20.09
CA TYR A 134 47.03 7.51 -20.77
C TYR A 134 46.64 6.19 -20.11
N ASP A 135 47.59 5.33 -19.74
CA ASP A 135 47.31 4.07 -19.04
C ASP A 135 46.59 4.32 -17.70
N TYR A 136 47.04 5.31 -16.92
CA TYR A 136 46.36 5.71 -15.69
C TYR A 136 44.92 6.18 -15.96
N TYR A 137 44.72 7.05 -16.95
CA TYR A 137 43.40 7.55 -17.30
C TYR A 137 42.45 6.43 -17.80
N PHE A 138 42.96 5.49 -18.59
CA PHE A 138 42.18 4.33 -19.03
C PHE A 138 41.75 3.46 -17.86
N ARG A 139 42.66 3.17 -16.92
CA ARG A 139 42.34 2.40 -15.71
C ARG A 139 41.30 3.11 -14.85
N ALA A 140 41.45 4.42 -14.64
CA ALA A 140 40.49 5.21 -13.89
C ALA A 140 39.09 5.22 -14.56
N THR A 141 39.04 5.37 -15.88
CA THR A 141 37.78 5.37 -16.64
C THR A 141 37.12 3.98 -16.64
N ALA A 142 37.90 2.92 -16.79
CA ALA A 142 37.41 1.55 -16.67
C ALA A 142 36.87 1.25 -15.26
N ALA A 143 37.59 1.70 -14.22
CA ALA A 143 37.13 1.58 -12.83
C ALA A 143 35.80 2.32 -12.61
N ARG A 144 35.65 3.53 -13.17
CA ARG A 144 34.40 4.30 -13.11
C ARG A 144 33.24 3.60 -13.81
N ILE A 145 33.47 3.02 -15.00
CA ILE A 145 32.45 2.24 -15.72
C ILE A 145 32.02 1.04 -14.88
N ASN A 146 32.97 0.34 -14.26
CA ASN A 146 32.68 -0.82 -13.41
C ASN A 146 31.87 -0.42 -12.18
N SER A 147 32.23 0.65 -11.47
CA SER A 147 31.48 1.13 -10.31
C SER A 147 30.07 1.58 -10.67
N GLU A 148 29.89 2.28 -11.79
CA GLU A 148 28.56 2.70 -12.26
C GLU A 148 27.72 1.48 -12.71
N THR A 149 28.36 0.46 -13.29
CA THR A 149 27.66 -0.77 -13.67
C THR A 149 27.15 -1.53 -12.43
N GLN A 150 27.95 -1.61 -11.36
CA GLN A 150 27.53 -2.20 -10.08
C GLN A 150 26.41 -1.38 -9.40
N LEU A 151 26.47 -0.05 -9.48
CA LEU A 151 25.40 0.81 -9.00
C LEU A 151 24.12 0.58 -9.79
N LEU A 152 24.21 0.40 -11.11
CA LEU A 152 23.05 0.13 -11.97
C LEU A 152 22.40 -1.21 -11.61
N THR A 153 23.18 -2.28 -11.40
CA THR A 153 22.63 -3.60 -11.03
C THR A 153 21.91 -3.54 -9.69
N SER A 154 22.54 -2.97 -8.65
CA SER A 154 21.93 -2.83 -7.33
C SER A 154 20.68 -1.93 -7.34
N THR A 155 20.71 -0.82 -8.10
CA THR A 155 19.54 0.06 -8.26
C THR A 155 18.38 -0.66 -8.95
N ARG A 156 18.67 -1.51 -9.95
CA ARG A 156 17.66 -2.28 -10.67
C ARG A 156 17.03 -3.36 -9.79
N GLU A 157 17.82 -4.05 -8.97
CA GLU A 157 17.33 -5.01 -7.98
C GLU A 157 16.40 -4.32 -6.98
N ALA A 158 16.82 -3.18 -6.43
CA ALA A 158 16.00 -2.37 -5.53
C ALA A 158 14.68 -1.92 -6.19
N GLN A 159 14.71 -1.54 -7.47
CA GLN A 159 13.50 -1.16 -8.22
C GLN A 159 12.54 -2.35 -8.37
N LEU A 160 13.05 -3.53 -8.70
CA LEU A 160 12.25 -4.75 -8.81
C LEU A 160 11.60 -5.10 -7.48
N GLU A 161 12.34 -5.02 -6.38
CA GLU A 161 11.80 -5.26 -5.05
C GLU A 161 10.72 -4.23 -4.67
N ALA A 162 11.00 -2.94 -4.85
CA ALA A 162 10.04 -1.87 -4.58
C ALA A 162 8.75 -2.02 -5.42
N SER A 163 8.87 -2.40 -6.69
CA SER A 163 7.71 -2.63 -7.56
C SER A 163 6.89 -3.86 -7.14
N LYS A 164 7.53 -4.95 -6.71
CA LYS A 164 6.87 -6.13 -6.15
C LYS A 164 6.10 -5.77 -4.88
N SER A 165 6.72 -5.06 -3.95
CA SER A 165 6.08 -4.60 -2.71
C SER A 165 4.88 -3.70 -3.02
N ARG A 166 5.03 -2.74 -3.95
CA ARG A 166 3.91 -1.90 -4.42
C ARG A 166 2.75 -2.74 -4.95
N ASN A 167 3.03 -3.70 -5.83
CA ASN A 167 2.01 -4.54 -6.45
C ASN A 167 1.29 -5.43 -5.42
N TRP A 168 2.03 -5.97 -4.46
CA TRP A 168 1.46 -6.73 -3.34
C TRP A 168 0.56 -5.87 -2.45
N LEU A 169 0.97 -4.64 -2.12
CA LEU A 169 0.13 -3.71 -1.36
C LEU A 169 -1.13 -3.30 -2.13
N GLN A 170 -1.04 -3.10 -3.45
CA GLN A 170 -2.22 -2.84 -4.28
C GLN A 170 -3.19 -4.02 -4.28
N TYR A 171 -2.68 -5.26 -4.34
CA TYR A 171 -3.50 -6.47 -4.20
C TYR A 171 -4.19 -6.52 -2.82
N LEU A 172 -3.44 -6.28 -1.74
CA LEU A 172 -4.00 -6.22 -0.38
C LEU A 172 -5.06 -5.13 -0.25
N LYS A 173 -4.82 -3.95 -0.83
CA LYS A 173 -5.81 -2.85 -0.85
C LYS A 173 -7.08 -3.28 -1.55
N LYS A 174 -6.99 -3.87 -2.75
CA LYS A 174 -8.15 -4.37 -3.51
C LYS A 174 -8.94 -5.41 -2.72
N LYS A 175 -8.24 -6.36 -2.09
CA LYS A 175 -8.85 -7.39 -1.24
C LYS A 175 -9.53 -6.79 -0.01
N ALA A 176 -8.91 -5.79 0.63
CA ALA A 176 -9.49 -5.10 1.77
C ALA A 176 -10.74 -4.30 1.37
N THR A 177 -10.74 -3.66 0.19
CA THR A 177 -11.91 -2.91 -0.31
C THR A 177 -13.05 -3.83 -0.75
N SER A 178 -12.77 -5.01 -1.33
CA SER A 178 -13.81 -5.95 -1.73
C SER A 178 -14.51 -6.57 -0.51
N GLN A 179 -13.78 -6.80 0.58
CA GLN A 179 -14.36 -7.26 1.85
C GLN A 179 -15.21 -6.20 2.57
N GLN A 180 -15.18 -4.94 2.13
CA GLN A 180 -16.02 -3.86 2.66
C GLN A 180 -17.36 -3.76 1.92
N GLN A 181 -17.47 -4.34 0.72
CA GLN A 181 -18.67 -4.28 -0.13
C GLN A 181 -19.56 -5.55 -0.05
N ALA A 182 -19.10 -6.59 0.64
CA ALA A 182 -19.83 -7.81 0.94
C ALA A 182 -20.22 -7.84 2.43
#